data_AF-A0A967E3B4-F1
#
_entry.id   AF-A0A967E3B4-F1
#
_cell.length_a   1.000
_cell.length_b   1.000
_cell.length_c   1.000
_cell.angle_alpha   90.00
_cell.angle_beta   90.00
_cell.angle_gamma   90.00
#
_symmetry.space_group_name_H-M   'P 1'
#
loop_
_entity.id
_entity.type
_entity.pdbx_description
1 polymer ?
#
loop_
_entity_poly.entity_id
_entity_poly.type
_entity_poly.pdbx_seq_one_letter_code
_entity_poly.pdbx_strand_id
1 'polypeptide(L)'
;MYKLTSIALALTASLTGLPIGSVSAEDDHSGPTASLKGTYRFTTVKTCTDSTIGSIVHFYFNGTIVYDGHGTAQLTQQGTVVRANQTPMSLEETAELTYSVKPNGTVRQEGTFQAADRSYTLALAKMTGQIDSQGSVLIFNTVIPLEKESVTVPGGEPSEYFCGFSSTAVRMR
;
A
#
# COMPACT_ATOMS: atom_id res chain seq x y z
N MET A 1 -10.59 -56.87 -36.84
CA MET A 1 -9.79 -57.40 -35.70
C MET A 1 -8.39 -56.83 -35.81
N TYR A 2 -8.11 -55.76 -35.08
CA TYR A 2 -6.80 -55.09 -35.10
C TYR A 2 -5.86 -55.79 -34.09
N LYS A 3 -4.72 -56.28 -34.58
CA LYS A 3 -3.61 -56.77 -33.75
C LYS A 3 -2.66 -55.61 -33.46
N LEU A 4 -2.48 -55.33 -32.18
CA LEU A 4 -1.49 -54.38 -31.67
C LEU A 4 -0.08 -54.80 -32.07
N THR A 5 0.71 -53.83 -32.54
CA THR A 5 2.17 -53.91 -32.59
C THR A 5 2.75 -52.75 -31.78
N SER A 6 3.55 -53.12 -30.79
CA SER A 6 4.40 -52.27 -29.96
C SER A 6 5.29 -51.36 -30.79
N ILE A 7 5.59 -50.16 -30.28
CA ILE A 7 6.97 -49.69 -30.09
C ILE A 7 6.92 -48.67 -28.93
N ALA A 8 7.66 -48.97 -27.86
CA ALA A 8 8.02 -48.03 -26.83
C ALA A 8 8.98 -46.99 -27.44
N LEU A 9 8.58 -45.72 -27.47
CA LEU A 9 9.50 -44.62 -27.75
C LEU A 9 10.02 -44.08 -26.40
N ALA A 10 11.23 -44.52 -26.06
CA ALA A 10 12.09 -43.78 -25.15
C ALA A 10 12.54 -42.49 -25.87
N LEU A 11 12.10 -41.34 -25.37
CA LEU A 11 12.63 -40.04 -25.76
C LEU A 11 13.46 -39.50 -24.61
N THR A 12 14.74 -39.87 -24.64
CA THR A 12 15.82 -39.23 -23.91
C THR A 12 16.22 -37.92 -24.59
N ALA A 13 16.52 -36.93 -23.74
CA ALA A 13 17.41 -35.79 -23.96
C ALA A 13 16.93 -34.61 -24.82
N SER A 14 16.43 -33.57 -24.13
CA SER A 14 17.12 -32.27 -24.08
C SER A 14 16.48 -31.37 -23.01
N LEU A 15 16.76 -31.63 -21.73
CA LEU A 15 16.51 -30.66 -20.67
C LEU A 15 17.63 -29.62 -20.75
N THR A 16 17.48 -28.63 -21.64
CA THR A 16 18.33 -27.43 -21.60
C THR A 16 18.08 -26.75 -20.27
N GLY A 17 19.13 -26.68 -19.45
CA GLY A 17 19.10 -26.07 -18.14
C GLY A 17 18.55 -24.65 -18.20
N LEU A 18 17.31 -24.50 -17.75
CA LEU A 18 16.91 -23.26 -17.11
C LEU A 18 17.76 -23.20 -15.84
N PRO A 19 18.52 -22.12 -15.59
CA PRO A 19 18.99 -21.89 -14.24
C PRO A 19 17.72 -21.75 -13.39
N ILE A 20 17.39 -22.80 -12.67
CA ILE A 20 16.65 -22.71 -11.42
C ILE A 20 17.58 -21.85 -10.57
N GLY A 21 17.44 -20.53 -10.70
CA GLY A 21 18.01 -19.59 -9.77
C GLY A 21 17.42 -20.00 -8.44
N SER A 22 18.27 -20.57 -7.61
CA SER A 22 17.99 -20.87 -6.23
C SER A 22 17.26 -19.65 -5.65
N VAL A 23 15.98 -19.80 -5.32
CA VAL A 23 15.36 -18.94 -4.32
C VAL A 23 16.09 -19.33 -3.04
N SER A 24 17.26 -18.69 -2.83
CA SER A 24 17.98 -18.78 -1.57
C SER A 24 17.03 -18.16 -0.56
N ALA A 25 16.43 -19.02 0.26
CA ALA A 25 15.99 -18.64 1.58
C ALA A 25 17.25 -18.31 2.36
N GLU A 26 17.76 -17.09 2.17
CA GLU A 26 18.81 -16.53 3.00
C GLU A 26 18.12 -15.68 4.06
N ASP A 27 17.97 -16.30 5.22
CA ASP A 27 17.71 -15.64 6.48
C ASP A 27 18.78 -14.57 6.73
N ASP A 28 18.35 -13.43 7.23
CA ASP A 28 19.13 -12.34 7.83
C ASP A 28 20.58 -12.20 7.35
N HIS A 29 20.85 -11.26 6.43
CA HIS A 29 22.07 -10.43 6.44
C HIS A 29 21.84 -9.14 5.64
N SER A 30 22.31 -8.03 6.21
CA SER A 30 22.13 -6.64 5.80
C SER A 30 22.53 -6.35 4.34
N GLY A 31 21.59 -6.45 3.41
CA GLY A 31 21.68 -5.79 2.11
C GLY A 31 21.32 -4.31 2.23
N PRO A 32 21.72 -3.44 1.27
CA PRO A 32 21.30 -2.04 1.28
C PRO A 32 19.77 -2.03 1.29
N THR A 33 19.19 -1.48 2.35
CA THR A 33 17.76 -1.20 2.40
C THR A 33 17.44 -0.37 1.16
N ALA A 34 16.64 -0.92 0.25
CA ALA A 34 16.19 -0.17 -0.92
C ALA A 34 15.55 1.14 -0.40
N SER A 35 15.99 2.29 -0.90
CA SER A 35 15.49 3.57 -0.44
C SER A 35 14.59 4.19 -1.49
N LEU A 36 13.41 4.63 -1.06
CA LEU A 36 12.52 5.45 -1.89
C LEU A 36 13.00 6.90 -1.83
N LYS A 37 13.25 7.51 -2.98
CA LYS A 37 13.60 8.93 -3.03
C LYS A 37 12.90 9.66 -4.17
N GLY A 38 12.39 10.84 -3.86
CA GLY A 38 11.74 11.74 -4.81
C GLY A 38 10.23 11.82 -4.63
N THR A 39 9.60 12.52 -5.56
CA THR A 39 8.17 12.85 -5.48
C THR A 39 7.35 11.85 -6.28
N TYR A 40 6.25 11.39 -5.72
CA TYR A 40 5.30 10.48 -6.33
C TYR A 40 3.93 11.13 -6.32
N ARG A 41 3.20 11.04 -7.43
CA ARG A 41 1.81 11.43 -7.51
C ARG A 41 0.94 10.19 -7.36
N PHE A 42 -0.08 10.26 -6.52
CA PHE A 42 -0.91 9.10 -6.22
C PHE A 42 -2.40 9.39 -6.29
N THR A 43 -3.16 8.30 -6.43
CA THR A 43 -4.60 8.26 -6.29
C THR A 43 -4.97 7.14 -5.33
N THR A 44 -5.85 7.42 -4.37
CA THR A 44 -6.27 6.45 -3.35
C THR A 44 -7.78 6.42 -3.25
N VAL A 45 -8.34 5.21 -3.16
CA VAL A 45 -9.72 5.00 -2.71
C VAL A 45 -9.66 4.33 -1.36
N LYS A 46 -10.36 4.90 -0.37
CA LYS A 46 -10.42 4.39 1.00
C LYS A 46 -11.88 4.25 1.43
N THR A 47 -12.21 3.16 2.08
CA THR A 47 -13.53 2.87 2.64
C THR A 47 -13.36 2.56 4.11
N CYS A 48 -14.03 3.32 4.96
CA CYS A 48 -13.98 3.16 6.41
C CYS A 48 -15.35 2.81 6.96
N THR A 49 -15.36 1.93 7.96
CA THR A 49 -16.55 1.60 8.75
C THR A 49 -16.30 2.05 10.18
N ASP A 50 -17.20 2.86 10.72
CA ASP A 50 -17.22 3.21 12.14
C ASP A 50 -17.42 1.94 12.97
N SER A 51 -16.51 1.67 13.90
CA SER A 51 -16.50 0.41 14.67
C SER A 51 -17.63 0.30 15.70
N THR A 52 -18.32 1.39 16.01
CA THR A 52 -19.38 1.47 17.03
C THR A 52 -20.76 1.46 16.39
N ILE A 53 -21.00 2.30 15.37
CA ILE A 53 -22.32 2.44 14.73
C ILE A 53 -22.42 1.74 13.37
N GLY A 54 -21.31 1.24 12.81
CA GLY A 54 -21.30 0.53 11.53
C GLY A 54 -21.53 1.40 10.30
N SER A 55 -21.46 2.73 10.44
CA SER A 55 -21.64 3.64 9.30
C SER A 55 -20.45 3.56 8.34
N ILE A 56 -20.74 3.51 7.04
CA ILE A 56 -19.72 3.38 5.98
C ILE A 56 -19.48 4.74 5.32
N VAL A 57 -18.21 5.06 5.11
CA VAL A 57 -17.77 6.29 4.44
C VAL A 57 -16.73 5.93 3.37
N HIS A 58 -16.86 6.53 2.20
CA HIS A 58 -15.91 6.39 1.11
C HIS A 58 -15.12 7.69 0.91
N PHE A 59 -13.84 7.55 0.62
CA PHE A 59 -12.91 8.64 0.37
C PHE A 59 -12.22 8.42 -0.98
N TYR A 60 -12.11 9.49 -1.74
CA TYR A 60 -11.41 9.53 -3.01
C TYR A 60 -10.34 10.62 -2.94
N PHE A 61 -9.08 10.22 -2.92
CA PHE A 61 -7.95 11.12 -2.74
C PHE A 61 -7.06 11.17 -3.97
N ASN A 62 -6.53 12.36 -4.23
CA ASN A 62 -5.38 12.59 -5.09
C ASN A 62 -4.34 13.35 -4.29
N GLY A 63 -3.07 13.02 -4.47
CA GLY A 63 -2.03 13.67 -3.70
C GLY A 63 -0.62 13.45 -4.22
N THR A 64 0.32 13.92 -3.42
CA THR A 64 1.75 13.72 -3.62
C THR A 64 2.41 13.20 -2.36
N ILE A 65 3.35 12.28 -2.53
CA ILE A 65 4.24 11.80 -1.46
C ILE A 65 5.68 12.13 -1.86
N VAL A 66 6.42 12.76 -0.96
CA VAL A 66 7.84 13.07 -1.13
C VAL A 66 8.62 12.16 -0.18
N TYR A 67 9.36 11.20 -0.75
CA TYR A 67 10.26 10.33 0.02
C TYR A 67 11.68 10.92 0.07
N ASP A 68 12.29 10.90 1.26
CA ASP A 68 13.61 11.51 1.50
C ASP A 68 14.80 10.61 1.12
N GLY A 69 14.60 9.29 1.05
CA GLY A 69 15.66 8.29 0.89
C GLY A 69 16.22 7.73 2.20
N HIS A 70 15.71 8.18 3.34
CA HIS A 70 16.20 7.89 4.69
C HIS A 70 15.11 7.31 5.61
N GLY A 71 13.97 6.89 5.05
CA GLY A 71 12.91 6.24 5.81
C GLY A 71 11.80 7.17 6.28
N THR A 72 11.76 8.42 5.81
CA THR A 72 10.65 9.34 6.07
C THR A 72 10.00 9.86 4.78
N ALA A 73 8.72 10.19 4.85
CA ALA A 73 8.00 10.78 3.74
C ALA A 73 7.01 11.84 4.21
N GLN A 74 6.82 12.86 3.37
CA GLN A 74 5.76 13.85 3.55
C GLN A 74 4.68 13.62 2.51
N LEU A 75 3.44 13.61 2.95
CA LEU A 75 2.27 13.40 2.11
C LEU A 75 1.37 14.64 2.18
N THR A 76 0.85 15.03 1.02
CA THR A 76 -0.23 16.02 0.90
C THR A 76 -1.29 15.46 -0.03
N GLN A 77 -2.56 15.53 0.38
CA GLN A 77 -3.66 15.04 -0.44
C GLN A 77 -4.91 15.89 -0.31
N GLN A 78 -5.68 15.90 -1.38
CA GLN A 78 -7.01 16.48 -1.43
C GLN A 78 -7.98 15.39 -1.88
N GLY A 79 -9.17 15.39 -1.29
CA GLY A 79 -10.16 14.39 -1.64
C GLY A 79 -11.59 14.80 -1.40
N THR A 80 -12.48 13.86 -1.70
CA THR A 80 -13.91 13.96 -1.45
C THR A 80 -14.34 12.83 -0.54
N VAL A 81 -15.06 13.17 0.53
CA VAL A 81 -15.79 12.24 1.40
C VAL A 81 -17.20 12.05 0.86
N VAL A 82 -17.62 10.79 0.73
CA VAL A 82 -18.98 10.42 0.39
C VAL A 82 -19.53 9.54 1.50
N ARG A 83 -20.59 10.02 2.16
CA ARG A 83 -21.39 9.25 3.11
C ARG A 83 -22.80 9.06 2.54
N ALA A 84 -23.40 7.90 2.76
CA ALA A 84 -24.77 7.64 2.33
C ALA A 84 -25.73 8.73 2.86
N ASN A 85 -26.61 9.22 1.97
CA ASN A 85 -27.62 10.24 2.27
C ASN A 85 -27.07 11.61 2.72
N GLN A 86 -25.81 11.92 2.44
CA GLN A 86 -25.20 13.22 2.72
C GLN A 86 -24.55 13.82 1.48
N THR A 87 -24.47 15.14 1.44
CA THR A 87 -23.74 15.85 0.39
C THR A 87 -22.25 15.51 0.48
N PRO A 88 -21.56 15.20 -0.63
CA PRO A 88 -20.13 15.01 -0.62
C PRO A 88 -19.39 16.24 -0.08
N MET A 89 -18.34 16.00 0.70
CA MET A 89 -17.53 17.06 1.32
C MET A 89 -16.10 17.00 0.78
N SER A 90 -15.52 18.15 0.46
CA SER A 90 -14.10 18.23 0.12
C SER A 90 -13.26 18.29 1.38
N LEU A 91 -12.08 17.69 1.34
CA LEU A 91 -11.13 17.70 2.43
C LEU A 91 -9.69 17.77 1.92
N GLU A 92 -8.80 18.22 2.78
CA GLU A 92 -7.37 18.29 2.52
C GLU A 92 -6.62 17.77 3.74
N GLU A 93 -5.60 16.95 3.51
CA GLU A 93 -4.80 16.32 4.55
C GLU A 93 -3.31 16.43 4.25
N THR A 94 -2.53 16.56 5.32
CA THR A 94 -1.09 16.38 5.31
C THR A 94 -0.71 15.24 6.25
N ALA A 95 0.37 14.53 5.95
CA ALA A 95 0.90 13.51 6.86
C ALA A 95 2.42 13.48 6.84
N GLU A 96 2.98 13.15 8.00
CA GLU A 96 4.36 12.70 8.13
C GLU A 96 4.34 11.20 8.32
N LEU A 97 5.09 10.50 7.47
CA LEU A 97 5.14 9.05 7.41
C LEU A 97 6.56 8.57 7.67
N THR A 98 6.67 7.42 8.32
CA THR A 98 7.87 6.58 8.28
C THR A 98 7.66 5.45 7.29
N TYR A 99 8.71 5.02 6.60
CA TYR A 99 8.64 3.90 5.68
C TYR A 99 9.86 2.99 5.73
N SER A 100 9.67 1.75 5.29
CA SER A 100 10.74 0.77 5.07
C SER A 100 10.48 0.02 3.77
N VAL A 101 11.56 -0.37 3.09
CA VAL A 101 11.50 -1.23 1.90
C VAL A 101 12.32 -2.47 2.16
N LYS A 102 11.70 -3.62 1.95
CA LYS A 102 12.36 -4.92 2.03
C LYS A 102 13.06 -5.24 0.69
N PRO A 103 14.10 -6.10 0.68
CA PRO A 103 14.79 -6.50 -0.55
C PRO A 103 13.88 -7.10 -1.63
N ASN A 104 12.75 -7.70 -1.23
CA ASN A 104 11.76 -8.26 -2.15
C ASN A 104 10.81 -7.21 -2.76
N GLY A 105 11.05 -5.91 -2.55
CA GLY A 105 10.21 -4.82 -3.06
C GLY A 105 8.98 -4.50 -2.20
N THR A 106 8.78 -5.19 -1.08
CA THR A 106 7.69 -4.87 -0.15
C THR A 106 7.96 -3.54 0.55
N VAL A 107 7.02 -2.61 0.46
CA VAL A 107 7.07 -1.32 1.16
C VAL A 107 6.09 -1.36 2.33
N ARG A 108 6.51 -0.91 3.50
CA ARG A 108 5.63 -0.64 4.64
C ARG A 108 5.76 0.81 5.02
N GLN A 109 4.64 1.47 5.30
CA GLN A 109 4.62 2.85 5.75
C GLN A 109 3.54 3.06 6.81
N GLU A 110 3.82 3.94 7.74
CA GLU A 110 2.92 4.29 8.83
C GLU A 110 3.04 5.77 9.15
N GLY A 111 2.00 6.37 9.71
CA GLY A 111 2.09 7.75 10.16
C GLY A 111 0.78 8.33 10.63
N THR A 112 0.83 9.64 10.84
CA THR A 112 -0.28 10.44 11.36
C THR A 112 -0.68 11.46 10.31
N PHE A 113 -1.98 11.47 10.00
CA PHE A 113 -2.59 12.41 9.07
C PHE A 113 -3.29 13.51 9.86
N GLN A 114 -3.25 14.72 9.33
CA GLN A 114 -3.92 15.87 9.90
C GLN A 114 -4.70 16.60 8.81
N ALA A 115 -5.94 16.95 9.12
CA ALA A 115 -6.72 17.82 8.24
C ALA A 115 -6.06 19.21 8.14
N ALA A 116 -6.01 19.79 6.95
CA ALA A 116 -5.38 21.10 6.73
C ALA A 116 -6.03 22.22 7.57
N ASP A 117 -7.34 22.12 7.81
CA ASP A 117 -8.12 23.01 8.68
C ASP A 117 -8.03 22.66 10.18
N ARG A 118 -7.28 21.62 10.53
CA ARG A 118 -7.10 21.07 11.88
C ARG A 118 -8.39 20.54 12.52
N SER A 119 -9.41 20.23 11.71
CA SER A 119 -10.68 19.67 12.17
C SER A 119 -10.55 18.27 12.75
N TYR A 120 -9.53 17.50 12.35
CA TYR A 120 -9.22 16.20 12.94
C TYR A 120 -7.75 15.78 12.76
N THR A 121 -7.36 14.79 13.54
CA THR A 121 -6.13 14.03 13.42
C THR A 121 -6.46 12.55 13.29
N LEU A 122 -5.84 11.87 12.34
CA LEU A 122 -5.93 10.44 12.12
C LEU A 122 -4.58 9.79 12.47
N ALA A 123 -4.57 8.95 13.48
CA ALA A 123 -3.38 8.23 13.94
C ALA A 123 -3.43 6.74 13.58
N LEU A 124 -2.26 6.11 13.61
CA LEU A 124 -2.08 4.66 13.39
C LEU A 124 -2.44 4.19 11.98
N ALA A 125 -2.42 5.09 11.00
CA ALA A 125 -2.63 4.71 9.60
C ALA A 125 -1.43 3.90 9.12
N LYS A 126 -1.67 2.63 8.75
CA LYS A 126 -0.65 1.71 8.25
C LYS A 126 -0.98 1.25 6.84
N MET A 127 0.04 1.20 6.00
CA MET A 127 -0.09 0.84 4.61
C MET A 127 1.04 -0.12 4.23
N THR A 128 0.71 -1.14 3.44
CA THR A 128 1.71 -2.04 2.85
C THR A 128 1.53 -2.05 1.36
N GLY A 129 2.64 -2.09 0.63
CA GLY A 129 2.63 -2.06 -0.81
C GLY A 129 3.78 -2.82 -1.43
N GLN A 130 3.85 -2.72 -2.75
CA GLN A 130 4.94 -3.23 -3.55
C GLN A 130 5.48 -2.10 -4.42
N ILE A 131 6.79 -2.08 -4.57
CA ILE A 131 7.50 -1.25 -5.54
C ILE A 131 7.82 -2.08 -6.78
N ASP A 132 7.71 -1.48 -7.96
CA ASP A 132 8.23 -2.09 -9.18
C ASP A 132 9.77 -2.15 -9.18
N SER A 133 10.33 -2.94 -10.10
CA SER A 133 11.78 -3.12 -10.21
C SER A 133 12.53 -1.84 -10.59
N GLN A 134 11.84 -0.84 -11.14
CA GLN A 134 12.43 0.45 -11.52
C GLN A 134 12.30 1.52 -10.43
N GLY A 135 11.61 1.23 -9.33
CA GLY A 135 11.31 2.22 -8.30
C GLY A 135 10.50 3.41 -8.80
N SER A 136 9.68 3.20 -9.82
CA SER A 136 8.86 4.22 -10.48
C SER A 136 7.38 4.10 -10.14
N VAL A 137 6.91 2.92 -9.74
CA VAL A 137 5.51 2.67 -9.40
C VAL A 137 5.42 1.97 -8.05
N LEU A 138 4.53 2.49 -7.21
CA LEU A 138 4.17 1.93 -5.92
C LEU A 138 2.68 1.58 -5.93
N ILE A 139 2.34 0.38 -5.48
CA ILE A 139 0.96 -0.05 -5.30
C ILE A 139 0.79 -0.37 -3.82
N PHE A 140 -0.08 0.38 -3.13
CA PHE A 140 -0.40 0.15 -1.72
C PHE A 140 -1.79 -0.41 -1.56
N ASN A 141 -1.94 -1.28 -0.57
CA ASN A 141 -3.22 -1.80 -0.10
C ASN A 141 -3.24 -1.79 1.43
N THR A 142 -4.44 -1.92 1.98
CA THR A 142 -4.64 -2.14 3.41
C THR A 142 -3.88 -3.36 3.91
N VAL A 143 -3.37 -3.24 5.13
CA VAL A 143 -2.77 -4.34 5.88
C VAL A 143 -3.81 -5.40 6.22
N ILE A 144 -3.41 -6.67 6.19
CA ILE A 144 -4.25 -7.81 6.59
C ILE A 144 -3.59 -8.49 7.80
N PRO A 145 -4.30 -8.67 8.94
CA PRO A 145 -5.68 -8.26 9.20
C PRO A 145 -5.85 -6.72 9.25
N LEU A 146 -7.08 -6.24 9.06
CA LEU A 146 -7.37 -4.81 9.18
C LEU A 146 -7.07 -4.34 10.61
N GLU A 147 -6.27 -3.28 10.72
CA GLU A 147 -6.02 -2.58 11.96
C GLU A 147 -6.99 -1.40 12.10
N LYS A 148 -7.30 -1.04 13.35
CA LYS A 148 -8.13 0.13 13.63
C LYS A 148 -7.31 1.39 13.46
N GLU A 149 -7.89 2.36 12.77
CA GLU A 149 -7.38 3.72 12.74
C GLU A 149 -8.14 4.58 13.76
N SER A 150 -7.46 5.50 14.42
CA SER A 150 -8.06 6.38 15.43
C SER A 150 -8.19 7.80 14.90
N VAL A 151 -9.41 8.33 14.90
CA VAL A 151 -9.73 9.70 14.51
C VAL A 151 -10.04 10.51 15.76
N THR A 152 -9.33 11.61 15.95
CA THR A 152 -9.55 12.54 17.05
C THR A 152 -9.95 13.90 16.50
N VAL A 153 -11.08 14.43 16.97
CA VAL A 153 -11.55 15.79 16.71
C VAL A 153 -11.15 16.68 17.89
N PRO A 154 -10.71 17.94 17.70
CA PRO A 154 -10.39 18.83 18.81
C PRO A 154 -11.53 18.95 19.83
N GLY A 155 -11.24 18.64 21.10
CA GLY A 155 -12.21 18.68 22.19
C GLY A 155 -13.22 17.52 22.24
N GLY A 156 -13.08 16.52 21.37
CA GLY A 156 -13.90 15.31 21.33
C GLY A 156 -13.13 14.05 21.77
N GLU A 157 -13.89 12.98 22.03
CA GLU A 157 -13.34 11.66 22.29
C GLU A 157 -12.85 10.99 20.99
N PRO A 158 -11.79 10.17 21.03
CA PRO A 158 -11.33 9.41 19.87
C PRO A 158 -12.41 8.46 19.35
N SER A 159 -12.53 8.37 18.03
CA SER A 159 -13.40 7.43 17.32
C SER A 159 -12.56 6.43 16.55
N GLU A 160 -12.92 5.14 16.61
CA GLU A 160 -12.17 4.07 15.95
C GLU A 160 -12.86 3.59 14.68
N TYR A 161 -12.08 3.47 13.60
CA TYR A 161 -12.56 3.04 12.28
C TYR A 161 -11.77 1.85 11.76
N PHE A 162 -12.47 0.93 11.09
CA PHE A 162 -11.82 -0.08 10.25
C PHE A 162 -11.78 0.42 8.82
N CYS A 163 -10.58 0.60 8.26
CA CYS A 163 -10.40 1.18 6.93
C CYS A 163 -9.70 0.23 5.96
N GLY A 164 -10.36 0.01 4.82
CA GLY A 164 -9.79 -0.61 3.62
C GLY A 164 -9.39 0.45 2.60
N PHE A 165 -8.23 0.36 1.98
CA PHE A 165 -7.83 1.26 0.90
C PHE A 165 -7.01 0.53 -0.17
N SER A 166 -6.99 1.13 -1.36
CA SER A 166 -6.08 0.80 -2.44
C SER A 166 -5.55 2.10 -3.05
N SER A 167 -4.25 2.13 -3.32
CA SER A 167 -3.56 3.30 -3.84
C SER A 167 -2.54 2.90 -4.90
N THR A 168 -2.40 3.74 -5.91
CA THR A 168 -1.30 3.65 -6.88
C THR A 168 -0.59 4.99 -6.89
N ALA A 169 0.74 4.96 -6.76
CA ALA A 169 1.60 6.12 -6.79
C ALA A 169 2.68 5.97 -7.87
N VAL A 170 2.88 7.01 -8.67
CA VAL A 170 3.82 7.03 -9.79
C VAL A 170 4.84 8.14 -9.58
N ARG A 171 6.12 7.80 -9.72
CA ARG A 171 7.24 8.74 -9.56
C ARG A 171 7.18 9.85 -10.61
N MET A 172 7.33 11.08 -10.16
CA MET A 172 7.49 12.25 -11.00
C MET A 172 8.95 12.35 -11.45
N ARG A 173 9.16 12.69 -12.73
CA ARG A 173 10.50 12.89 -13.31
C ARG A 173 10.98 14.30 -13.10
#